data_AF-A0A1H3M7M2-F1
#
_entry.id   AF-A0A1H3M7M2-F1
#
_cell.length_a   1.000
_cell.length_b   1.000
_cell.length_c   1.000
_cell.angle_alpha   90.00
_cell.angle_beta   90.00
_cell.angle_gamma   90.00
#
_symmetry.space_group_name_H-M   'P 1'
#
loop_
_entity.id
_entity.type
_entity.pdbx_description
1 polymer ?
#
loop_
_entity_poly.entity_id
_entity_poly.type
_entity_poly.pdbx_seq_one_letter_code
_entity_poly.pdbx_strand_id
1 'polypeptide(L)'
;MAEKNRRNKLYYTIAFLVSTSYIWVLIISAYNMGIPQYNSLIYGILLMTAFTFIITVPLLYIGLPLICIGAVLAMFRIFSVKRMLTYYALSWLILWLALEIPLSIYGNHEEKYIFTEQVKEQHIIEKVKEAVEKNNGPIKITDEFKQSMLEWNEGTGSPEYPILEIRYELLNCDKQKDEKINGYSCTASIEAHYKQEKWLIDFDSKENAGGMNLSKNNQKAEEKAKQEALTSEEETNIRKNAESEAIQFLKEKYNLNLTLVKQTFEKSINSNKKENRPSNPVHEIKINGYLNEDSKKDVTVRVEYDPLTKKYWPHMYAFEMSDEAQNEIQKQIDLKKEKNN
;
A
#
# COMPACT_ATOMS: atom_id res chain seq x y z
N MET A 1 8.93 -9.53 57.04
CA MET A 1 8.54 -9.93 55.65
C MET A 1 8.87 -8.87 54.61
N ALA A 2 8.52 -7.60 54.81
CA ALA A 2 8.77 -6.51 53.85
C ALA A 2 10.27 -6.29 53.50
N GLU A 3 11.18 -6.43 54.47
CA GLU A 3 12.62 -6.19 54.27
C GLU A 3 13.33 -7.28 53.45
N LYS A 4 12.80 -8.52 53.48
CA LYS A 4 13.28 -9.66 52.67
C LYS A 4 12.81 -9.52 51.21
N ASN A 5 11.60 -8.99 50.99
CA ASN A 5 11.09 -8.65 49.67
C ASN A 5 11.84 -7.46 49.04
N ARG A 6 12.27 -6.48 49.84
CA ARG A 6 13.04 -5.33 49.37
C ARG A 6 14.46 -5.73 48.94
N ARG A 7 15.12 -6.61 49.70
CA ARG A 7 16.44 -7.17 49.35
C ARG A 7 16.39 -8.07 48.11
N ASN A 8 15.37 -8.92 47.96
CA ASN A 8 15.20 -9.73 46.76
C ASN A 8 14.96 -8.87 45.51
N LYS A 9 14.09 -7.85 45.58
CA LYS A 9 13.91 -6.91 44.46
C LYS A 9 15.23 -6.22 44.08
N LEU A 10 16.01 -5.74 45.06
CA LEU A 10 17.29 -5.10 44.80
C LEU A 10 18.28 -6.05 44.09
N TYR A 11 18.35 -7.32 44.51
CA TYR A 11 19.19 -8.33 43.87
C TYR A 11 18.76 -8.64 42.44
N TYR A 12 17.46 -8.76 42.16
CA TYR A 12 16.96 -8.95 40.80
C TYR A 12 17.18 -7.72 39.93
N THR A 13 17.05 -6.51 40.48
CA THR A 13 17.33 -5.26 39.75
C THR A 13 18.83 -5.10 39.46
N ILE A 14 19.71 -5.45 40.39
CA ILE A 14 21.17 -5.43 40.17
C ILE A 14 21.57 -6.50 39.15
N ALA A 15 21.04 -7.72 39.27
CA ALA A 15 21.30 -8.79 38.30
C ALA A 15 20.81 -8.42 36.89
N PHE A 16 19.63 -7.79 36.78
CA PHE A 16 19.08 -7.28 35.52
C PHE A 16 19.91 -6.11 34.95
N LEU A 17 20.39 -5.20 35.80
CA LEU A 17 21.26 -4.09 35.37
C LEU A 17 22.64 -4.57 34.92
N VAL A 18 23.22 -5.57 35.60
CA VAL A 18 24.52 -6.16 35.23
C VAL A 18 24.40 -6.97 33.94
N SER A 19 23.31 -7.72 33.74
CA SER A 19 23.09 -8.48 32.50
C SER A 19 22.81 -7.56 31.31
N THR A 20 22.00 -6.51 31.50
CA THR A 20 21.69 -5.54 30.44
C THR A 20 22.88 -4.66 30.10
N SER A 21 23.67 -4.20 31.08
CA SER A 21 24.89 -3.40 30.81
C SER A 21 25.97 -4.20 30.08
N TYR A 22 26.12 -5.50 30.36
CA TYR A 22 27.04 -6.37 29.62
C TYR A 22 26.63 -6.56 28.14
N ILE A 23 25.33 -6.67 27.87
CA ILE A 23 24.78 -6.76 26.51
C ILE A 23 25.04 -5.45 25.75
N TRP A 24 24.85 -4.29 26.38
CA TRP A 24 25.14 -2.99 25.76
C TRP A 24 26.64 -2.78 25.49
N VAL A 25 27.53 -3.23 26.37
CA VAL A 25 28.99 -3.20 26.13
C VAL A 25 29.38 -4.07 24.94
N LEU A 26 28.75 -5.25 24.78
CA LEU A 26 28.98 -6.12 23.62
C LEU A 26 28.47 -5.51 22.31
N ILE A 27 27.31 -4.84 22.33
CA ILE A 27 26.74 -4.13 21.17
C ILE A 27 27.65 -2.95 20.76
N ILE A 28 28.12 -2.15 21.71
CA ILE A 28 29.03 -1.02 21.44
C ILE A 28 30.40 -1.51 20.94
N SER A 29 30.91 -2.63 21.47
CA SER A 29 32.16 -3.24 21.02
C SER A 29 32.04 -3.80 19.60
N ALA A 30 30.90 -4.39 19.26
CA ALA A 30 30.60 -4.86 17.91
C ALA A 30 30.48 -3.71 16.89
N TYR A 31 29.89 -2.58 17.31
CA TYR A 31 29.74 -1.39 16.47
C TYR A 31 31.10 -0.73 16.17
N ASN A 32 32.02 -0.70 17.14
CA ASN A 32 33.37 -0.15 16.98
C ASN A 32 34.31 -1.02 16.12
N MET A 33 33.95 -2.29 15.84
CA MET A 33 34.79 -3.22 15.07
C MET A 33 34.47 -3.27 13.56
N GLY A 34 33.42 -2.57 13.08
CA GLY A 34 33.21 -2.32 11.65
C GLY A 34 33.15 -3.56 10.73
N ILE A 35 32.37 -4.60 11.09
CA ILE A 35 32.28 -5.85 10.29
C ILE A 35 30.88 -6.02 9.65
N PRO A 36 30.77 -6.46 8.37
CA PRO A 36 29.60 -6.26 7.51
C PRO A 36 28.63 -7.47 7.43
N GLN A 37 28.58 -8.35 8.43
CA GLN A 37 27.79 -9.60 8.32
C GLN A 37 27.03 -9.93 9.61
N TYR A 38 25.80 -9.42 9.69
CA TYR A 38 24.85 -9.57 10.79
C TYR A 38 24.65 -11.02 11.25
N ASN A 39 24.63 -11.99 10.31
CA ASN A 39 24.47 -13.41 10.63
C ASN A 39 25.68 -14.01 11.35
N SER A 40 26.91 -13.63 10.98
CA SER A 40 28.13 -14.06 11.68
C SER A 40 28.19 -13.50 13.10
N LEU A 41 27.66 -12.29 13.30
CA LEU A 41 27.57 -11.64 14.59
C LEU A 41 26.56 -12.33 15.51
N ILE A 42 25.40 -12.75 14.99
CA ILE A 42 24.39 -13.49 15.75
C ILE A 42 24.94 -14.85 16.18
N TYR A 43 25.62 -15.59 15.30
CA TYR A 43 26.26 -16.86 15.67
C TYR A 43 27.39 -16.65 16.68
N GLY A 44 28.19 -15.58 16.54
CA GLY A 44 29.23 -15.23 17.51
C GLY A 44 28.66 -14.85 18.88
N ILE A 45 27.56 -14.09 18.92
CA ILE A 45 26.86 -13.73 20.16
C ILE A 45 26.25 -14.98 20.80
N LEU A 46 25.58 -15.84 20.03
CA LEU A 46 25.03 -17.11 20.52
C LEU A 46 26.11 -18.05 21.04
N LEU A 47 27.25 -18.17 20.34
CA LEU A 47 28.37 -19.01 20.76
C LEU A 47 29.03 -18.45 22.03
N MET A 48 29.23 -17.13 22.12
CA MET A 48 29.81 -16.48 23.28
C MET A 48 28.87 -16.48 24.49
N THR A 49 27.55 -16.33 24.28
CA THR A 49 26.54 -16.49 25.35
C THR A 49 26.44 -17.94 25.81
N ALA A 50 26.46 -18.90 24.89
CA ALA A 50 26.54 -20.32 25.25
C ALA A 50 27.83 -20.64 26.03
N PHE A 51 28.99 -20.15 25.59
CA PHE A 51 30.27 -20.37 26.29
C PHE A 51 30.29 -19.70 27.68
N THR A 52 29.77 -18.48 27.81
CA THR A 52 29.71 -17.79 29.11
C THR A 52 28.72 -18.43 30.09
N PHE A 53 27.54 -18.86 29.63
CA PHE A 53 26.55 -19.52 30.48
C PHE A 53 26.90 -20.99 30.79
N ILE A 54 27.52 -21.72 29.86
CA ILE A 54 27.80 -23.15 30.03
C ILE A 54 29.14 -23.39 30.74
N ILE A 55 30.13 -22.49 30.59
CA ILE A 55 31.47 -22.71 31.14
C ILE A 55 31.77 -21.71 32.26
N THR A 56 31.53 -20.42 32.04
CA THR A 56 31.96 -19.38 33.00
C THR A 56 31.04 -19.29 34.20
N VAL A 57 29.71 -19.40 34.02
CA VAL A 57 28.75 -19.39 35.14
C VAL A 57 28.95 -20.60 36.07
N PRO A 58 29.12 -21.86 35.58
CA PRO A 58 29.44 -22.98 36.45
C PRO A 58 30.81 -22.84 37.12
N LEU A 59 31.84 -22.33 36.45
CA LEU A 59 33.15 -22.15 37.07
C LEU A 59 33.16 -21.08 38.17
N LEU A 60 32.58 -19.90 37.92
CA LEU A 60 32.65 -18.76 38.84
C LEU A 60 31.56 -18.76 39.91
N TYR A 61 30.36 -19.25 39.62
CA TYR A 61 29.22 -19.21 40.54
C TYR A 61 28.88 -20.55 41.18
N ILE A 62 29.43 -21.66 40.66
CA ILE A 62 29.26 -22.99 41.28
C ILE A 62 30.63 -23.49 41.78
N GLY A 63 31.67 -23.50 40.94
CA GLY A 63 33.02 -23.98 41.25
C GLY A 63 33.77 -23.15 42.29
N LEU A 64 33.83 -21.82 42.13
CA LEU A 64 34.54 -20.94 43.07
C LEU A 64 33.89 -20.94 44.47
N PRO A 65 32.55 -20.87 44.60
CA PRO A 65 31.89 -21.02 45.89
C PRO A 65 32.06 -22.43 46.47
N LEU A 66 32.09 -23.48 45.65
CA LEU A 66 32.40 -24.85 46.08
C LEU A 66 33.79 -24.96 46.71
N ILE A 67 34.80 -24.33 46.11
CA ILE A 67 36.17 -24.30 46.62
C ILE A 67 36.25 -23.50 47.92
N CYS A 68 35.60 -22.34 47.99
CA CYS A 68 35.56 -21.51 49.20
C CYS A 68 34.78 -22.19 50.34
N ILE A 69 33.64 -22.83 50.06
CA ILE A 69 32.86 -23.60 51.03
C ILE A 69 33.65 -24.84 51.48
N GLY A 70 34.34 -25.53 50.57
CA GLY A 70 35.23 -26.65 50.90
C GLY A 70 36.39 -26.23 51.81
N ALA A 71 37.02 -25.09 51.55
CA ALA A 71 38.11 -24.54 52.36
C ALA A 71 37.63 -24.10 53.76
N VAL A 72 36.47 -23.45 53.85
CA VAL A 72 35.85 -23.04 55.12
C VAL A 72 35.42 -24.26 55.93
N LEU A 73 34.78 -25.26 55.31
CA LEU A 73 34.35 -26.48 56.00
C LEU A 73 35.51 -27.38 56.44
N ALA A 74 36.62 -27.43 55.68
CA ALA A 74 37.86 -28.09 56.09
C ALA A 74 38.50 -27.40 57.32
N MET A 75 38.43 -26.06 57.39
CA MET A 75 38.86 -25.29 58.56
C MET A 75 37.99 -25.53 59.80
N PHE A 76 36.68 -25.72 59.62
CA PHE A 76 35.74 -25.82 60.74
C PHE A 76 35.45 -27.25 61.23
N ARG A 77 35.95 -28.33 60.59
CA ARG A 77 35.70 -29.74 60.98
C ARG A 77 34.21 -30.13 61.17
N ILE A 78 33.26 -29.35 60.65
CA ILE A 78 31.84 -29.45 61.07
C ILE A 78 30.91 -30.19 60.08
N PHE A 79 31.34 -30.65 58.89
CA PHE A 79 30.41 -31.36 57.98
C PHE A 79 31.04 -32.54 57.23
N SER A 80 30.33 -33.69 57.21
CA SER A 80 30.75 -34.84 56.39
C SER A 80 30.35 -34.64 54.93
N VAL A 81 31.25 -35.02 54.02
CA VAL A 81 31.13 -34.90 52.54
C VAL A 81 29.79 -35.40 52.01
N LYS A 82 29.20 -36.43 52.64
CA LYS A 82 27.89 -37.00 52.28
C LYS A 82 26.75 -35.98 52.34
N ARG A 83 26.65 -35.17 53.41
CA ARG A 83 25.56 -34.20 53.56
C ARG A 83 25.69 -33.03 52.58
N MET A 84 26.92 -32.62 52.29
CA MET A 84 27.20 -31.57 51.31
C MET A 84 26.71 -31.99 49.91
N LEU A 85 27.07 -33.19 49.47
CA LEU A 85 26.60 -33.75 48.19
C LEU A 85 25.07 -33.82 48.09
N THR A 86 24.37 -34.15 49.19
CA THR A 86 22.90 -34.18 49.21
C THR A 86 22.29 -32.80 48.98
N TYR A 87 22.81 -31.75 49.64
CA TYR A 87 22.34 -30.37 49.40
C TYR A 87 22.66 -29.87 47.99
N TYR A 88 23.78 -30.28 47.41
CA TYR A 88 24.12 -29.98 46.02
C TYR A 88 23.15 -30.64 45.04
N ALA A 89 22.86 -31.93 45.21
CA ALA A 89 21.89 -32.63 44.38
C ALA A 89 20.49 -31.99 44.47
N LEU A 90 20.06 -31.62 45.68
CA LEU A 90 18.76 -30.97 45.89
C LEU A 90 18.69 -29.58 45.25
N SER A 91 19.77 -28.80 45.36
CA SER A 91 19.84 -27.45 44.78
C SER A 91 19.85 -27.50 43.25
N TRP A 92 20.53 -28.50 42.67
CA TRP A 92 20.56 -28.71 41.22
C TRP A 92 19.18 -29.10 40.67
N LEU A 93 18.45 -29.95 41.41
CA LEU A 93 17.09 -30.37 41.03
C LEU A 93 16.08 -29.21 41.08
N ILE A 94 16.17 -28.34 42.09
CA ILE A 94 15.32 -27.15 42.19
C ILE A 94 15.66 -26.13 41.08
N LEU A 95 16.95 -25.94 40.79
CA LEU A 95 17.40 -25.04 39.71
C LEU A 95 16.91 -25.53 38.33
N TRP A 96 17.00 -26.84 38.09
CA TRP A 96 16.51 -27.48 36.88
C TRP A 96 15.00 -27.23 36.67
N LEU A 97 14.18 -27.50 37.69
CA LEU A 97 12.73 -27.26 37.63
C LEU A 97 12.37 -25.77 37.43
N ALA A 98 13.12 -24.87 38.07
CA ALA A 98 12.88 -23.43 37.97
C ALA A 98 13.20 -22.85 36.58
N LEU A 99 14.07 -23.51 35.81
CA LEU A 99 14.41 -23.14 34.43
C LEU A 99 13.49 -23.82 33.42
N GLU A 100 13.20 -25.11 33.60
CA GLU A 100 12.48 -25.90 32.61
C GLU A 100 10.99 -25.57 32.55
N ILE A 101 10.36 -25.25 33.69
CA ILE A 101 8.92 -24.92 33.74
C ILE A 101 8.61 -23.63 32.96
N PRO A 102 9.29 -22.48 33.19
CA PRO A 102 9.04 -21.27 32.41
C PRO A 102 9.38 -21.42 30.92
N LEU A 103 10.46 -22.12 30.58
CA LEU A 103 10.86 -22.38 29.18
C LEU A 103 9.82 -23.25 28.47
N SER A 104 9.28 -24.27 29.13
CA SER A 104 8.22 -25.12 28.58
C SER A 104 6.92 -24.35 28.35
N ILE A 105 6.54 -23.47 29.29
CA ILE A 105 5.36 -22.60 29.14
C ILE A 105 5.55 -21.62 27.97
N TYR A 106 6.73 -21.01 27.86
CA TYR A 106 7.04 -20.09 26.78
C TYR A 106 7.05 -20.79 25.42
N GLY A 107 7.73 -21.94 25.30
CA GLY A 107 7.77 -22.74 24.08
C GLY A 107 6.38 -23.19 23.62
N ASN A 108 5.53 -23.63 24.55
CA ASN A 108 4.15 -24.02 24.25
C ASN A 108 3.28 -22.81 23.81
N HIS A 109 3.55 -21.61 24.33
CA HIS A 109 2.88 -20.38 23.91
C HIS A 109 3.32 -19.95 22.50
N GLU A 110 4.62 -20.03 22.21
CA GLU A 110 5.18 -19.71 20.90
C GLU A 110 4.63 -20.65 19.81
N GLU A 111 4.62 -21.96 20.08
CA GLU A 111 4.10 -22.99 19.19
C GLU A 111 2.60 -22.85 18.92
N LYS A 112 1.80 -22.66 19.98
CA LYS A 112 0.33 -22.64 19.84
C LYS A 112 -0.24 -21.35 19.30
N TYR A 113 0.35 -20.20 19.63
CA TYR A 113 -0.26 -18.92 19.31
C TYR A 113 0.44 -18.21 18.16
N ILE A 114 1.78 -18.21 18.13
CA ILE A 114 2.53 -17.42 17.14
C ILE A 114 2.70 -18.23 15.85
N PHE A 115 3.28 -19.43 15.93
CA PHE A 115 3.54 -20.24 14.74
C PHE A 115 2.25 -20.75 14.10
N THR A 116 1.25 -21.13 14.89
CA THR A 116 -0.03 -21.62 14.36
C THR A 116 -0.81 -20.51 13.62
N GLU A 117 -0.77 -19.27 14.11
CA GLU A 117 -1.43 -18.14 13.43
C GLU A 117 -0.69 -17.75 12.14
N GLN A 118 0.64 -17.66 12.19
CA GLN A 118 1.48 -17.38 11.00
C GLN A 118 1.33 -18.44 9.92
N VAL A 119 1.28 -19.73 10.28
CA VAL A 119 1.06 -20.83 9.32
C VAL A 119 -0.33 -20.76 8.69
N LYS A 120 -1.36 -20.37 9.46
CA LYS A 120 -2.72 -20.19 8.92
C LYS A 120 -2.82 -19.00 7.98
N GLU A 121 -2.13 -17.90 8.29
CA GLU A 121 -2.04 -16.71 7.42
C GLU A 121 -1.28 -17.03 6.13
N GLN A 122 -0.10 -17.66 6.22
CA GLN A 122 0.65 -18.10 5.03
C GLN A 122 -0.17 -19.03 4.13
N HIS A 123 -0.90 -19.98 4.71
CA HIS A 123 -1.74 -20.89 3.93
C HIS A 123 -2.87 -20.18 3.18
N ILE A 124 -3.45 -19.11 3.75
CA ILE A 124 -4.48 -18.34 3.04
C ILE A 124 -3.88 -17.48 1.94
N ILE A 125 -2.69 -16.91 2.14
CA ILE A 125 -1.97 -16.14 1.12
C ILE A 125 -1.58 -17.02 -0.06
N GLU A 126 -1.09 -18.23 0.18
CA GLU A 126 -0.81 -19.21 -0.88
C GLU A 126 -2.05 -19.56 -1.68
N LYS A 127 -3.19 -19.81 -1.01
CA LYS A 127 -4.48 -20.05 -1.68
C LYS A 127 -4.93 -18.88 -2.55
N VAL A 128 -4.78 -17.64 -2.07
CA VAL A 128 -5.06 -16.44 -2.87
C VAL A 128 -4.15 -16.40 -4.07
N LYS A 129 -2.84 -16.59 -3.86
CA LYS A 129 -1.86 -16.56 -4.92
C LYS A 129 -2.19 -17.57 -6.02
N GLU A 130 -2.42 -18.83 -5.67
CA GLU A 130 -2.78 -19.87 -6.64
C GLU A 130 -4.07 -19.53 -7.42
N ALA A 131 -5.09 -19.03 -6.72
CA ALA A 131 -6.37 -18.68 -7.33
C ALA A 131 -6.25 -17.49 -8.30
N VAL A 132 -5.53 -16.44 -7.89
CA VAL A 132 -5.28 -15.25 -8.70
C VAL A 132 -4.38 -15.58 -9.89
N GLU A 133 -3.34 -16.38 -9.70
CA GLU A 133 -2.42 -16.79 -10.77
C GLU A 133 -3.10 -17.61 -11.85
N LYS A 134 -4.08 -18.45 -11.48
CA LYS A 134 -4.90 -19.22 -12.43
C LYS A 134 -5.64 -18.31 -13.43
N ASN A 135 -6.10 -17.15 -12.98
CA ASN A 135 -6.90 -16.24 -13.81
C ASN A 135 -6.08 -15.12 -14.48
N ASN A 136 -5.00 -14.67 -13.83
CA ASN A 136 -4.27 -13.48 -14.25
C ASN A 136 -2.84 -13.75 -14.72
N GLY A 137 -2.33 -14.98 -14.54
CA GLY A 137 -0.92 -15.29 -14.72
C GLY A 137 -0.08 -14.92 -13.49
N PRO A 138 1.26 -14.96 -13.61
CA PRO A 138 2.15 -14.87 -12.46
C PRO A 138 2.04 -13.53 -11.73
N ILE A 139 1.98 -13.58 -10.40
CA ILE A 139 1.83 -12.38 -9.55
C ILE A 139 2.92 -12.30 -8.47
N LYS A 140 3.05 -11.12 -7.89
CA LYS A 140 3.84 -10.88 -6.69
C LYS A 140 2.93 -10.30 -5.60
N ILE A 141 2.87 -10.93 -4.44
CA ILE A 141 2.24 -10.33 -3.25
C ILE A 141 3.13 -9.16 -2.82
N THR A 142 2.53 -7.98 -2.70
CA THR A 142 3.25 -6.75 -2.38
C THR A 142 3.18 -6.43 -0.91
N ASP A 143 1.98 -6.49 -0.33
CA ASP A 143 1.70 -6.13 1.05
C ASP A 143 0.52 -6.92 1.59
N GLU A 144 0.48 -7.06 2.90
CA GLU A 144 -0.60 -7.69 3.65
C GLU A 144 -1.04 -6.74 4.76
N PHE A 145 -2.33 -6.39 4.79
CA PHE A 145 -2.88 -5.50 5.79
C PHE A 145 -3.96 -6.19 6.60
N LYS A 146 -3.75 -6.30 7.91
CA LYS A 146 -4.73 -6.88 8.84
C LYS A 146 -5.51 -5.74 9.49
N GLN A 147 -6.80 -5.65 9.20
CA GLN A 147 -7.73 -4.82 9.95
C GLN A 147 -8.29 -5.63 11.11
N SER A 148 -7.80 -5.35 12.31
CA SER A 148 -8.33 -5.95 13.53
C SER A 148 -9.52 -5.15 14.09
N MET A 149 -10.36 -5.80 14.90
CA MET A 149 -11.46 -5.12 15.61
C MET A 149 -10.97 -3.99 16.54
N LEU A 150 -9.69 -4.02 16.94
CA LEU A 150 -9.09 -3.11 17.92
C LEU A 150 -8.46 -1.86 17.30
N GLU A 151 -8.29 -1.80 15.98
CA GLU A 151 -7.45 -0.79 15.31
C GLU A 151 -8.20 0.42 14.72
N TRP A 152 -9.50 0.62 15.00
CA TRP A 152 -10.24 1.76 14.45
C TRP A 152 -10.63 2.82 15.48
N ASN A 153 -10.19 4.06 15.23
CA ASN A 153 -10.59 5.27 15.95
C ASN A 153 -11.97 5.76 15.48
N GLU A 154 -12.72 6.32 16.42
CA GLU A 154 -14.08 6.87 16.35
C GLU A 154 -14.49 7.45 14.97
N GLY A 155 -15.34 6.75 14.23
CA GLY A 155 -16.03 7.34 13.06
C GLY A 155 -16.66 6.38 12.06
N THR A 156 -16.17 5.14 11.98
CA THR A 156 -16.68 4.11 11.07
C THR A 156 -16.77 2.81 11.85
N GLY A 157 -17.96 2.18 11.84
CA GLY A 157 -18.24 1.00 12.66
C GLY A 157 -17.17 -0.09 12.53
N SER A 158 -16.83 -0.74 13.65
CA SER A 158 -15.90 -1.87 13.64
C SER A 158 -16.41 -2.96 12.70
N PRO A 159 -15.54 -3.60 11.90
CA PRO A 159 -15.95 -4.75 11.11
C PRO A 159 -16.37 -5.88 12.06
N GLU A 160 -17.42 -6.62 11.67
CA GLU A 160 -17.97 -7.72 12.49
C GLU A 160 -16.93 -8.83 12.72
N TYR A 161 -15.92 -8.93 11.84
CA TYR A 161 -14.83 -9.90 11.88
C TYR A 161 -13.51 -9.28 11.40
N PRO A 162 -12.33 -9.74 11.85
CA PRO A 162 -11.04 -9.33 11.31
C PRO A 162 -10.94 -9.55 9.80
N ILE A 163 -10.33 -8.60 9.10
CA ILE A 163 -10.17 -8.62 7.65
C ILE A 163 -8.67 -8.66 7.33
N LEU A 164 -8.25 -9.52 6.42
CA LEU A 164 -6.91 -9.56 5.86
C LEU A 164 -7.02 -9.13 4.39
N GLU A 165 -6.46 -7.98 4.07
CA GLU A 165 -6.35 -7.47 2.71
C GLU A 165 -4.98 -7.92 2.13
N ILE A 166 -5.03 -8.74 1.09
CA ILE A 166 -3.84 -9.28 0.41
C ILE A 166 -3.67 -8.52 -0.89
N ARG A 167 -2.65 -7.67 -0.98
CA ARG A 167 -2.34 -6.86 -2.17
C ARG A 167 -1.34 -7.58 -3.04
N TYR A 168 -1.59 -7.55 -4.34
CA TYR A 168 -0.68 -8.15 -5.31
C TYR A 168 -0.53 -7.29 -6.56
N GLU A 169 0.56 -7.56 -7.25
CA GLU A 169 0.95 -6.94 -8.49
C GLU A 169 1.13 -8.02 -9.57
N LEU A 170 0.65 -7.75 -10.78
CA LEU A 170 0.87 -8.62 -11.93
C LEU A 170 2.33 -8.48 -12.42
N LEU A 171 3.07 -9.59 -12.50
CA LEU A 171 4.50 -9.56 -12.84
C LEU A 171 4.79 -9.07 -14.26
N ASN A 172 3.91 -9.37 -15.21
CA ASN A 172 4.06 -9.00 -16.62
C ASN A 172 3.19 -7.78 -17.01
N CYS A 173 2.92 -6.88 -16.06
CA CYS A 173 2.08 -5.71 -16.32
C CYS A 173 2.87 -4.51 -16.83
N ASP A 174 2.30 -3.78 -17.78
CA ASP A 174 2.89 -2.56 -18.32
C ASP A 174 2.44 -1.35 -17.49
N LYS A 175 3.27 -0.96 -16.51
CA LYS A 175 2.99 0.18 -15.62
C LYS A 175 2.77 1.49 -16.35
N GLN A 176 3.30 1.66 -17.57
CA GLN A 176 3.07 2.89 -18.33
C GLN A 176 1.61 3.02 -18.80
N LYS A 177 0.88 1.91 -18.91
CA LYS A 177 -0.54 1.90 -19.29
C LYS A 177 -1.46 2.24 -18.13
N ASP A 178 -1.05 1.94 -16.91
CA ASP A 178 -1.79 2.25 -15.67
C ASP A 178 -2.13 3.75 -15.59
N GLU A 179 -1.19 4.62 -15.97
CA GLU A 179 -1.39 6.08 -15.98
C GLU A 179 -2.16 6.60 -17.21
N LYS A 180 -2.23 5.82 -18.30
CA LYS A 180 -2.70 6.29 -19.62
C LYS A 180 -4.05 5.75 -20.04
N ILE A 181 -4.41 4.56 -19.57
CA ILE A 181 -5.62 3.85 -19.97
C ILE A 181 -6.55 3.78 -18.78
N ASN A 182 -7.67 4.49 -18.88
CA ASN A 182 -8.68 4.47 -17.83
C ASN A 182 -9.22 3.04 -17.62
N GLY A 183 -9.18 2.55 -16.37
CA GLY A 183 -9.61 1.21 -16.00
C GLY A 183 -8.56 0.11 -16.18
N TYR A 184 -7.35 0.45 -16.65
CA TYR A 184 -6.18 -0.43 -16.57
C TYR A 184 -5.57 -0.32 -15.17
N SER A 185 -5.14 -1.43 -14.57
CA SER A 185 -4.38 -1.42 -13.32
C SER A 185 -3.39 -2.58 -13.24
N CYS A 186 -2.20 -2.34 -12.70
CA CYS A 186 -1.22 -3.40 -12.42
C CYS A 186 -1.35 -4.04 -11.04
N THR A 187 -2.12 -3.42 -10.15
CA THR A 187 -2.29 -3.86 -8.77
C THR A 187 -3.76 -4.10 -8.42
N ALA A 188 -3.99 -5.07 -7.55
CA ALA A 188 -5.31 -5.28 -6.94
C ALA A 188 -5.16 -5.89 -5.54
N SER A 189 -6.28 -5.95 -4.84
CA SER A 189 -6.38 -6.59 -3.53
C SER A 189 -7.46 -7.66 -3.51
N ILE A 190 -7.28 -8.63 -2.61
CA ILE A 190 -8.26 -9.64 -2.25
C ILE A 190 -8.47 -9.59 -0.74
N GLU A 191 -9.73 -9.51 -0.31
CA GLU A 191 -10.13 -9.51 1.09
C GLU A 191 -10.46 -10.93 1.56
N ALA A 192 -9.88 -11.30 2.70
CA ALA A 192 -10.20 -12.51 3.45
C ALA A 192 -10.78 -12.14 4.82
N HIS A 193 -11.79 -12.89 5.27
CA HIS A 193 -12.45 -12.63 6.55
C HIS A 193 -12.21 -13.77 7.54
N TYR A 194 -11.94 -13.43 8.80
CA TYR A 194 -11.78 -14.43 9.85
C TYR A 194 -13.11 -14.79 10.50
N LYS A 195 -13.72 -15.92 10.11
CA LYS A 195 -15.01 -16.41 10.62
C LYS A 195 -14.88 -17.86 11.09
N GLN A 196 -15.57 -18.22 12.17
CA GLN A 196 -15.57 -19.59 12.71
C GLN A 196 -14.15 -20.16 12.92
N GLU A 197 -13.27 -19.35 13.51
CA GLU A 197 -11.87 -19.69 13.82
C GLU A 197 -10.98 -20.00 12.58
N LYS A 198 -11.42 -19.60 11.37
CA LYS A 198 -10.71 -19.82 10.11
C LYS A 198 -10.76 -18.59 9.20
N TRP A 199 -9.72 -18.42 8.40
CA TRP A 199 -9.73 -17.46 7.29
C TRP A 199 -10.57 -18.02 6.14
N LEU A 200 -11.56 -17.25 5.69
CA LEU A 200 -12.45 -17.57 4.59
C LEU A 200 -12.31 -16.50 3.50
N ILE A 201 -12.38 -16.95 2.25
CA ILE A 201 -12.35 -16.08 1.07
C ILE A 201 -13.52 -16.43 0.19
N ASP A 202 -14.26 -15.41 -0.17
CA ASP A 202 -15.26 -15.47 -1.23
C ASP A 202 -14.70 -14.75 -2.46
N PHE A 203 -14.23 -15.54 -3.43
CA PHE A 203 -13.66 -15.03 -4.67
C PHE A 203 -14.71 -14.41 -5.61
N ASP A 204 -15.99 -14.73 -5.41
CA ASP A 204 -17.11 -14.26 -6.24
C ASP A 204 -17.80 -13.04 -5.63
N SER A 205 -17.40 -12.62 -4.43
CA SER A 205 -17.88 -11.39 -3.79
C SER A 205 -17.62 -10.16 -4.67
N LYS A 206 -18.44 -9.13 -4.50
CA LYS A 206 -18.33 -7.89 -5.29
C LYS A 206 -16.97 -7.23 -5.08
N GLU A 207 -16.44 -7.33 -3.87
CA GLU A 207 -15.17 -6.80 -3.40
C GLU A 207 -13.99 -7.51 -4.09
N ASN A 208 -14.02 -8.85 -4.20
CA ASN A 208 -12.90 -9.64 -4.73
C ASN A 208 -12.98 -9.93 -6.23
N ALA A 209 -14.17 -9.93 -6.83
CA ALA A 209 -14.37 -10.31 -8.24
C ALA A 209 -13.57 -9.43 -9.22
N GLY A 210 -13.39 -8.14 -8.88
CA GLY A 210 -12.59 -7.18 -9.63
C GLY A 210 -11.10 -7.52 -9.63
N GLY A 211 -10.54 -7.84 -8.46
CA GLY A 211 -9.15 -8.31 -8.34
C GLY A 211 -8.96 -9.63 -9.07
N MET A 212 -9.82 -10.61 -8.83
CA MET A 212 -9.70 -11.95 -9.41
C MET A 212 -9.60 -12.00 -10.94
N ASN A 213 -10.10 -10.99 -11.66
CA ASN A 213 -10.10 -10.93 -13.13
C ASN A 213 -9.34 -9.72 -13.70
N LEU A 214 -8.38 -9.17 -12.96
CA LEU A 214 -7.61 -7.98 -13.35
C LEU A 214 -7.05 -8.03 -14.79
N SER A 215 -6.49 -9.17 -15.23
CA SER A 215 -5.97 -9.34 -16.58
C SER A 215 -7.04 -9.17 -17.67
N LYS A 216 -8.22 -9.75 -17.46
CA LYS A 216 -9.37 -9.58 -18.38
C LYS A 216 -9.90 -8.15 -18.37
N ASN A 217 -9.89 -7.50 -17.21
CA ASN A 217 -10.30 -6.11 -17.09
C ASN A 217 -9.34 -5.20 -17.88
N ASN A 218 -8.03 -5.44 -17.76
CA ASN A 218 -7.00 -4.74 -18.51
C ASN A 218 -7.15 -4.96 -20.03
N GLN A 219 -7.46 -6.18 -20.50
CA GLN A 219 -7.73 -6.44 -21.91
C GLN A 219 -8.91 -5.62 -22.44
N LYS A 220 -10.02 -5.57 -21.68
CA LYS A 220 -11.19 -4.75 -22.05
C LYS A 220 -10.87 -3.26 -22.08
N ALA A 221 -10.08 -2.78 -21.11
CA ALA A 221 -9.64 -1.39 -21.06
C ALA A 221 -8.75 -1.04 -22.27
N GLU A 222 -7.85 -1.94 -22.66
CA GLU A 222 -7.02 -1.78 -23.86
C GLU A 222 -7.84 -1.80 -25.15
N GLU A 223 -8.81 -2.70 -25.29
CA GLU A 223 -9.70 -2.75 -26.46
C GLU A 223 -10.50 -1.46 -26.60
N LYS A 224 -11.05 -0.95 -25.49
CA LYS A 224 -11.74 0.33 -25.45
C LYS A 224 -10.82 1.48 -25.84
N ALA A 225 -9.61 1.52 -25.28
CA ALA A 225 -8.62 2.54 -25.64
C ALA A 225 -8.19 2.46 -27.11
N LYS A 226 -8.08 1.27 -27.71
CA LYS A 226 -7.81 1.10 -29.14
C LYS A 226 -8.96 1.58 -30.02
N GLN A 227 -10.20 1.34 -29.61
CA GLN A 227 -11.38 1.86 -30.33
C GLN A 227 -11.45 3.38 -30.27
N GLU A 228 -11.00 3.98 -29.17
CA GLU A 228 -10.92 5.43 -28.98
C GLU A 228 -9.63 6.05 -29.54
N ALA A 229 -8.65 5.25 -29.96
CA ALA A 229 -7.38 5.73 -30.46
C ALA A 229 -7.51 6.21 -31.91
N LEU A 230 -7.40 7.51 -32.10
CA LEU A 230 -7.36 8.14 -33.42
C LEU A 230 -6.00 7.94 -34.08
N THR A 231 -5.99 7.56 -35.36
CA THR A 231 -4.79 7.65 -36.20
C THR A 231 -4.43 9.11 -36.46
N SER A 232 -3.17 9.39 -36.84
CA SER A 232 -2.72 10.75 -37.16
C SER A 232 -3.50 11.38 -38.32
N GLU A 233 -3.94 10.55 -39.27
CA GLU A 233 -4.77 11.00 -40.40
C GLU A 233 -6.19 11.33 -39.96
N GLU A 234 -6.82 10.48 -39.14
CA GLU A 234 -8.15 10.76 -38.57
C GLU A 234 -8.13 12.00 -37.69
N GLU A 235 -7.11 12.17 -36.85
CA GLU A 235 -6.97 13.37 -36.02
C GLU A 235 -6.87 14.63 -36.88
N THR A 236 -6.10 14.60 -37.97
CA THR A 236 -5.99 15.72 -38.90
C THR A 236 -7.32 16.03 -39.57
N ASN A 237 -8.08 14.99 -39.97
CA ASN A 237 -9.39 15.14 -40.57
C ASN A 237 -10.41 15.72 -39.58
N ILE A 238 -10.40 15.24 -38.32
CA ILE A 238 -11.26 15.76 -37.25
C ILE A 238 -10.96 17.23 -36.99
N ARG A 239 -9.69 17.62 -36.92
CA ARG A 239 -9.27 19.02 -36.74
C ARG A 239 -9.77 19.92 -37.87
N LYS A 240 -9.60 19.51 -39.13
CA LYS A 240 -10.09 20.27 -40.30
C LYS A 240 -11.61 20.39 -40.33
N ASN A 241 -12.32 19.30 -40.01
CA ASN A 241 -13.77 19.32 -39.96
C ASN A 241 -14.26 20.20 -38.81
N ALA A 242 -13.62 20.15 -37.64
CA ALA A 242 -13.94 21.01 -36.51
C ALA A 242 -13.73 22.49 -36.85
N GLU A 243 -12.69 22.85 -37.61
CA GLU A 243 -12.50 24.21 -38.13
C GLU A 243 -13.68 24.64 -39.02
N SER A 244 -14.07 23.78 -39.97
CA SER A 244 -15.23 24.05 -40.83
C SER A 244 -16.52 24.24 -40.02
N GLU A 245 -16.79 23.36 -39.05
CA GLU A 245 -17.95 23.43 -38.17
C GLU A 245 -17.96 24.70 -37.31
N ALA A 246 -16.80 25.14 -36.81
CA ALA A 246 -16.69 26.38 -36.03
C ALA A 246 -16.97 27.63 -36.89
N ILE A 247 -16.43 27.67 -38.12
CA ILE A 247 -16.68 28.76 -39.07
C ILE A 247 -18.17 28.78 -39.45
N GLN A 248 -18.73 27.62 -39.78
CA GLN A 248 -20.14 27.50 -40.16
C GLN A 248 -21.07 27.89 -39.00
N PHE A 249 -20.77 27.46 -37.77
CA PHE A 249 -21.52 27.83 -36.59
C PHE A 249 -21.60 29.36 -36.38
N LEU A 250 -20.47 30.07 -36.46
CA LEU A 250 -20.45 31.53 -36.34
C LEU A 250 -21.18 32.20 -37.51
N LYS A 251 -21.03 31.67 -38.72
CA LYS A 251 -21.69 32.21 -39.91
C LYS A 251 -23.20 32.04 -39.87
N GLU A 252 -23.70 30.87 -39.53
CA GLU A 252 -25.14 30.58 -39.51
C GLU A 252 -25.81 31.22 -38.30
N LYS A 253 -25.22 31.06 -37.11
CA LYS A 253 -25.85 31.50 -35.86
C LYS A 253 -25.73 33.00 -35.63
N TYR A 254 -24.65 33.63 -36.08
CA TYR A 254 -24.40 35.06 -35.82
C TYR A 254 -24.06 35.88 -37.07
N ASN A 255 -23.97 35.29 -38.27
CA ASN A 255 -23.52 35.98 -39.48
C ASN A 255 -22.14 36.65 -39.34
N LEU A 256 -21.26 36.03 -38.55
CA LEU A 256 -19.90 36.50 -38.30
C LEU A 256 -18.89 35.60 -39.02
N ASN A 257 -17.76 36.17 -39.41
CA ASN A 257 -16.63 35.42 -39.95
C ASN A 257 -15.60 35.17 -38.84
N LEU A 258 -14.98 33.98 -38.85
CA LEU A 258 -13.91 33.60 -37.92
C LEU A 258 -12.56 33.58 -38.63
N THR A 259 -11.60 34.34 -38.10
CA THR A 259 -10.19 34.27 -38.50
C THR A 259 -9.45 33.40 -37.49
N LEU A 260 -9.02 32.20 -37.91
CA LEU A 260 -8.31 31.28 -37.03
C LEU A 260 -6.89 31.79 -36.68
N VAL A 261 -6.51 31.68 -35.41
CA VAL A 261 -5.15 32.00 -34.93
C VAL A 261 -4.46 30.75 -34.41
N LYS A 262 -5.14 29.99 -33.56
CA LYS A 262 -4.57 28.81 -32.91
C LYS A 262 -5.63 27.75 -32.70
N GLN A 263 -5.24 26.50 -32.87
CA GLN A 263 -6.05 25.34 -32.51
C GLN A 263 -5.32 24.48 -31.48
N THR A 264 -6.06 23.98 -30.49
CA THR A 264 -5.61 22.98 -29.54
C THR A 264 -6.58 21.80 -29.51
N PHE A 265 -6.04 20.59 -29.37
CA PHE A 265 -6.78 19.34 -29.42
C PHE A 265 -6.55 18.56 -28.12
N GLU A 266 -7.62 18.36 -27.35
CA GLU A 266 -7.62 17.64 -26.09
C GLU A 266 -8.41 16.32 -26.28
N LYS A 267 -7.77 15.19 -25.97
CA LYS A 267 -8.34 13.85 -26.19
C LYS A 267 -9.02 13.32 -24.93
N SER A 268 -10.11 12.59 -25.11
CA SER A 268 -10.78 11.80 -24.06
C SER A 268 -11.12 12.63 -22.82
N ILE A 269 -11.78 13.77 -23.04
CA ILE A 269 -12.28 14.63 -21.96
C ILE A 269 -13.76 14.35 -21.70
N ASN A 270 -14.21 14.66 -20.49
CA ASN A 270 -15.64 14.74 -20.21
C ASN A 270 -16.25 15.93 -20.98
N SER A 271 -17.37 15.71 -21.67
CA SER A 271 -18.08 16.80 -22.34
C SER A 271 -18.48 17.90 -21.34
N ASN A 272 -18.22 19.14 -21.74
CA ASN A 272 -18.50 20.34 -20.96
C ASN A 272 -19.96 20.80 -21.13
N LYS A 273 -20.65 20.31 -22.16
CA LYS A 273 -22.03 20.68 -22.48
C LYS A 273 -23.05 19.78 -21.78
N LYS A 274 -23.63 20.27 -20.68
CA LYS A 274 -24.61 19.52 -19.86
C LYS A 274 -25.85 19.05 -20.64
N GLU A 275 -26.34 19.84 -21.60
CA GLU A 275 -27.60 19.57 -22.31
C GLU A 275 -27.54 18.33 -23.22
N ASN A 276 -26.35 17.97 -23.72
CA ASN A 276 -26.13 16.85 -24.63
C ASN A 276 -24.92 16.01 -24.24
N ARG A 277 -24.63 15.86 -22.95
CA ARG A 277 -23.43 15.18 -22.47
C ARG A 277 -23.46 13.70 -22.89
N PRO A 278 -22.62 13.24 -23.84
CA PRO A 278 -22.49 11.82 -24.09
C PRO A 278 -21.98 11.10 -22.83
N SER A 279 -22.40 9.85 -22.65
CA SER A 279 -21.94 9.01 -21.54
C SER A 279 -20.45 8.64 -21.64
N ASN A 280 -19.87 8.81 -22.83
CA ASN A 280 -18.49 8.45 -23.13
C ASN A 280 -17.63 9.72 -23.30
N PRO A 281 -16.30 9.62 -23.08
CA PRO A 281 -15.38 10.73 -23.32
C PRO A 281 -15.44 11.23 -24.77
N VAL A 282 -15.24 12.53 -24.96
CA VAL A 282 -15.18 13.21 -26.26
C VAL A 282 -13.79 13.78 -26.52
N HIS A 283 -13.50 14.11 -27.77
CA HIS A 283 -12.35 14.92 -28.13
C HIS A 283 -12.78 16.39 -28.24
N GLU A 284 -12.08 17.29 -27.58
CA GLU A 284 -12.37 18.72 -27.63
C GLU A 284 -11.34 19.45 -28.46
N ILE A 285 -11.84 20.29 -29.38
CA ILE A 285 -11.04 21.15 -30.22
C ILE A 285 -11.35 22.59 -29.84
N LYS A 286 -10.36 23.28 -29.26
CA LYS A 286 -10.46 24.72 -28.95
C LYS A 286 -9.85 25.50 -30.10
N ILE A 287 -10.65 26.37 -30.70
CA ILE A 287 -10.29 27.19 -31.85
C ILE A 287 -10.31 28.64 -31.40
N ASN A 288 -9.12 29.22 -31.24
CA ASN A 288 -8.94 30.61 -30.87
C ASN A 288 -8.78 31.43 -32.14
N GLY A 289 -9.48 32.56 -32.22
CA GLY A 289 -9.47 33.41 -33.39
C GLY A 289 -10.03 34.81 -33.14
N TYR A 290 -10.27 35.52 -34.23
CA TYR A 290 -10.83 36.87 -34.24
C TYR A 290 -12.13 36.91 -35.05
N LEU A 291 -13.08 37.73 -34.62
CA LEU A 291 -14.30 37.97 -35.37
C LEU A 291 -14.07 39.06 -36.44
N ASN A 292 -14.48 38.76 -37.68
CA ASN A 292 -14.40 39.69 -38.83
C ASN A 292 -13.01 40.32 -39.01
N GLU A 293 -11.95 39.54 -38.83
CA GLU A 293 -10.54 39.97 -38.96
C GLU A 293 -10.10 41.06 -37.95
N ASP A 294 -10.90 41.36 -36.92
CA ASP A 294 -10.57 42.36 -35.91
C ASP A 294 -9.88 41.73 -34.71
N SER A 295 -8.58 42.00 -34.56
CA SER A 295 -7.73 41.50 -33.46
C SER A 295 -8.23 41.86 -32.05
N LYS A 296 -9.11 42.86 -31.90
CA LYS A 296 -9.71 43.22 -30.61
C LYS A 296 -10.93 42.36 -30.25
N LYS A 297 -11.44 41.58 -31.21
CA LYS A 297 -12.62 40.72 -31.04
C LYS A 297 -12.20 39.26 -30.95
N ASP A 298 -11.35 38.94 -29.97
CA ASP A 298 -10.93 37.57 -29.70
C ASP A 298 -12.09 36.70 -29.23
N VAL A 299 -12.13 35.49 -29.76
CA VAL A 299 -13.15 34.49 -29.48
C VAL A 299 -12.53 33.10 -29.44
N THR A 300 -13.02 32.28 -28.51
CA THR A 300 -12.76 30.85 -28.47
C THR A 300 -14.02 30.08 -28.86
N VAL A 301 -13.95 29.33 -29.96
CA VAL A 301 -14.99 28.36 -30.33
C VAL A 301 -14.52 26.98 -29.92
N ARG A 302 -15.33 26.29 -29.12
CA ARG A 302 -15.10 24.90 -28.72
C ARG A 302 -15.94 23.97 -29.58
N VAL A 303 -15.31 22.96 -30.14
CA VAL A 303 -15.99 21.90 -30.90
C VAL A 303 -15.72 20.57 -30.21
N GLU A 304 -16.77 19.95 -29.69
CA GLU A 304 -16.69 18.60 -29.13
C GLU A 304 -16.97 17.58 -30.24
N TYR A 305 -16.13 16.56 -30.35
CA TYR A 305 -16.24 15.45 -31.29
C TYR A 305 -16.42 14.12 -30.52
N ASP A 306 -17.51 13.42 -30.80
CA ASP A 306 -17.76 12.07 -30.27
C ASP A 306 -17.14 11.01 -31.19
N PRO A 307 -16.12 10.26 -30.73
CA PRO A 307 -15.45 9.27 -31.57
C PRO A 307 -16.36 8.08 -31.95
N LEU A 308 -17.41 7.79 -31.18
CA LEU A 308 -18.31 6.67 -31.44
C LEU A 308 -19.40 7.05 -32.46
N THR A 309 -20.04 8.19 -32.27
CA THR A 309 -21.13 8.64 -33.17
C THR A 309 -20.65 9.48 -34.34
N LYS A 310 -19.38 9.92 -34.31
CA LYS A 310 -18.73 10.80 -35.30
C LYS A 310 -19.43 12.15 -35.48
N LYS A 311 -20.11 12.64 -34.44
CA LYS A 311 -20.82 13.93 -34.44
C LYS A 311 -19.97 15.05 -33.84
N TYR A 312 -20.22 16.27 -34.30
CA TYR A 312 -19.56 17.50 -33.85
C TYR A 312 -20.58 18.42 -33.17
N TRP A 313 -20.16 19.08 -32.09
CA TRP A 313 -20.98 20.05 -31.38
C TRP A 313 -20.19 21.34 -31.10
N PRO A 314 -20.36 22.37 -31.94
CA PRO A 314 -19.78 23.68 -31.69
C PRO A 314 -20.53 24.43 -30.58
N HIS A 315 -19.78 25.14 -29.75
CA HIS A 315 -20.30 26.03 -28.72
C HIS A 315 -19.25 27.09 -28.32
N MET A 316 -19.70 28.10 -27.58
CA MET A 316 -18.86 29.20 -27.07
C MET A 316 -19.28 29.54 -25.64
N TYR A 317 -18.33 30.05 -24.86
CA TYR A 317 -18.57 30.57 -23.54
C TYR A 317 -18.24 32.05 -23.47
N ALA A 318 -19.09 32.84 -22.80
CA ALA A 318 -18.89 34.28 -22.66
C ALA A 318 -17.52 34.64 -22.06
N PHE A 319 -17.08 33.89 -21.05
CA PHE A 319 -15.80 34.13 -20.36
C PHE A 319 -14.55 33.85 -21.21
N GLU A 320 -14.69 33.27 -22.41
CA GLU A 320 -13.58 32.96 -23.33
C GLU A 320 -13.56 33.88 -24.56
N MET A 321 -14.14 35.07 -24.42
CA MET A 321 -14.26 36.09 -25.47
C MET A 321 -14.03 37.48 -24.87
N SER A 322 -13.46 38.40 -25.65
CA SER A 322 -13.43 39.83 -25.28
C SER A 322 -14.81 40.44 -25.16
N ASP A 323 -14.88 41.54 -24.42
CA ASP A 323 -16.04 42.40 -24.35
C ASP A 323 -16.46 42.89 -25.75
N GLU A 324 -15.49 43.23 -26.63
CA GLU A 324 -15.76 43.62 -28.00
C GLU A 324 -16.39 42.50 -28.83
N ALA A 325 -15.91 41.26 -28.68
CA ALA A 325 -16.49 40.09 -29.35
C ALA A 325 -17.90 39.80 -28.84
N GLN A 326 -18.11 39.86 -27.52
CA GLN A 326 -19.42 39.68 -26.90
C GLN A 326 -20.43 40.72 -27.39
N ASN A 327 -20.02 41.99 -27.44
CA ASN A 327 -20.86 43.09 -27.94
C ASN A 327 -21.24 42.89 -29.42
N GLU A 328 -20.31 42.44 -30.25
CA GLU A 328 -20.60 42.14 -31.66
C GLU A 328 -21.59 40.96 -31.80
N ILE A 329 -21.41 39.89 -31.04
CA ILE A 329 -22.34 38.75 -31.03
C ILE A 329 -23.73 39.19 -30.57
N GLN A 330 -23.82 39.98 -29.50
CA GLN A 330 -25.07 40.48 -28.96
C GLN A 330 -25.82 41.35 -29.97
N LYS A 331 -25.10 42.23 -30.67
CA LYS A 331 -25.64 43.03 -31.77
C LYS A 331 -26.27 42.16 -32.86
N GLN A 332 -25.65 41.04 -33.24
CA GLN A 332 -26.20 40.11 -34.23
C GLN A 332 -27.44 39.36 -33.71
N ILE A 333 -27.47 39.02 -32.43
CA ILE A 333 -28.64 38.42 -31.78
C ILE A 333 -29.84 39.39 -31.83
N ASP A 334 -29.61 40.66 -31.49
CA ASP A 334 -30.68 41.65 -31.43
C ASP A 334 -31.21 41.99 -32.84
N LEU A 335 -30.32 42.12 -33.84
CA LEU A 335 -30.71 42.27 -35.25
C LEU A 335 -31.55 41.08 -35.77
N LYS A 336 -31.29 39.85 -35.29
CA LYS A 336 -32.10 38.68 -35.66
C LYS A 336 -33.48 38.69 -34.99
N LYS A 337 -33.59 39.18 -33.76
CA LYS A 337 -34.89 39.33 -33.08
C LYS A 337 -35.77 40.37 -33.77
N GLU A 338 -35.18 41.50 -34.17
CA GLU A 338 -35.89 42.56 -34.90
C GLU A 338 -36.42 42.12 -36.27
N LYS A 339 -35.76 41.16 -36.93
CA LYS A 339 -36.20 40.62 -38.23
C LYS A 339 -37.27 39.53 -38.13
N ASN A 340 -37.42 38.91 -36.96
CA ASN A 340 -38.35 37.80 -36.73
C ASN A 340 -39.64 38.23 -35.99
N ASN A 341 -39.73 39.51 -35.60
CA ASN A 341 -40.96 40.19 -35.21
C ASN A 341 -41.49 40.97 -36.42
#